data_AF-A0A7W0V8I1-F1
#
_entry.id   AF-A0A7W0V8I1-F1
#
_cell.length_a   1.000
_cell.length_b   1.000
_cell.length_c   1.000
_cell.angle_alpha   90.00
_cell.angle_beta   90.00
_cell.angle_gamma   90.00
#
_symmetry.space_group_name_H-M   'P 1'
#
loop_
_entity.id
_entity.type
_entity.pdbx_description
1 polymer ?
#
loop_
_entity_poly.entity_id
_entity_poly.type
_entity_poly.pdbx_seq_one_letter_code
_entity_poly.pdbx_strand_id
1 'polypeptide(L)' 'MSLVRPITRLDIKGPAMYAHIRDDYRNRVIAMKKVRRVILGDNVEIVFDNRHTLSLQIEE' A
#
# COMPACT_ATOMS: atom_id res chain seq x y z
N MET A 1 15.77 -1.94 -17.91
CA MET A 1 15.72 -2.52 -16.55
C MET A 1 14.70 -1.72 -15.74
N SER A 2 13.72 -2.36 -15.10
CA SER A 2 12.78 -1.62 -14.23
C SER A 2 13.51 -1.14 -12.98
N LEU A 3 13.37 0.13 -12.63
CA LEU A 3 13.91 0.72 -11.39
C LEU A 3 13.22 0.17 -10.13
N VAL A 4 12.11 -0.57 -10.30
CA VAL A 4 11.29 -1.09 -9.21
C VAL A 4 11.05 -2.59 -9.43
N ARG A 5 11.22 -3.38 -8.37
CA ARG A 5 10.83 -4.80 -8.36
C ARG A 5 9.31 -4.90 -8.59
N PRO A 6 8.82 -5.68 -9.57
CA PRO A 6 7.40 -5.93 -9.77
C PRO A 6 6.78 -6.74 -8.63
N ILE A 7 5.50 -6.49 -8.32
CA ILE A 7 4.74 -7.35 -7.40
C ILE A 7 4.35 -8.63 -8.16
N THR A 8 4.49 -9.76 -7.49
CA THR A 8 4.18 -11.08 -8.02
C THR A 8 3.20 -11.81 -7.09
N ARG A 9 2.66 -12.94 -7.54
CA ARG A 9 1.72 -13.74 -6.72
C ARG A 9 2.30 -14.16 -5.36
N LEU A 10 3.61 -14.36 -5.29
CA LEU A 10 4.33 -14.73 -4.08
C LEU A 10 4.39 -13.61 -3.03
N ASP A 11 4.15 -12.36 -3.43
CA ASP A 11 4.15 -11.22 -2.52
C ASP A 11 2.77 -11.03 -1.83
N ILE A 12 1.73 -11.75 -2.27
CA ILE A 12 0.33 -11.62 -1.84
C ILE A 12 -0.10 -12.83 -0.99
N LYS A 13 -0.48 -12.58 0.26
CA LYS A 13 -0.83 -13.58 1.28
C LYS A 13 -2.20 -14.20 1.02
N GLY A 14 -3.13 -13.41 0.50
CA GLY A 14 -4.50 -13.82 0.27
C GLY A 14 -5.35 -13.85 1.56
N PRO A 15 -6.67 -14.05 1.44
CA PRO A 15 -7.63 -13.68 2.48
C PRO A 15 -7.40 -14.35 3.83
N ALA A 16 -7.09 -15.66 3.85
CA ALA A 16 -6.92 -16.42 5.09
C ALA A 16 -5.75 -15.90 5.94
N MET A 17 -4.58 -15.69 5.32
CA MET A 17 -3.40 -15.20 6.01
C MET A 17 -3.48 -13.70 6.26
N TYR A 18 -4.09 -12.94 5.35
CA TYR A 18 -4.22 -11.49 5.47
C TYR A 18 -5.17 -11.08 6.60
N ALA A 19 -6.30 -11.79 6.77
CA ALA A 19 -7.31 -11.46 7.79
C ALA A 19 -6.73 -11.32 9.20
N HIS A 20 -5.78 -12.18 9.57
CA HIS A 20 -5.13 -12.16 10.89
C HIS A 20 -4.23 -10.95 11.14
N ILE A 21 -3.71 -10.32 10.08
CA ILE A 21 -2.77 -9.19 10.17
C ILE A 21 -3.33 -7.89 9.59
N ARG A 22 -4.59 -7.92 9.16
CA ARG A 22 -5.19 -6.89 8.31
C ARG A 22 -5.08 -5.49 8.92
N ASP A 23 -5.56 -5.33 10.15
CA ASP A 23 -5.63 -4.01 10.79
C ASP A 23 -4.23 -3.47 11.09
N ASP A 24 -3.33 -4.33 11.56
CA ASP A 24 -1.92 -4.01 11.79
C ASP A 24 -1.21 -3.58 10.50
N TYR A 25 -1.43 -4.32 9.41
CA TYR A 25 -0.83 -4.00 8.12
C TYR A 25 -1.39 -2.69 7.56
N ARG A 26 -2.70 -2.51 7.59
CA ARG A 26 -3.40 -1.29 7.19
C ARG A 26 -2.88 -0.07 7.95
N ASN A 27 -2.75 -0.16 9.27
CA ASN A 27 -2.25 0.93 10.11
C ASN A 27 -0.80 1.33 9.75
N ARG A 28 0.08 0.34 9.54
CA ARG A 28 1.45 0.60 9.08
C ARG A 28 1.46 1.30 7.72
N VAL A 29 0.65 0.85 6.78
CA VAL A 29 0.59 1.45 5.43
C VAL A 29 0.01 2.86 5.47
N ILE A 30 -1.02 3.12 6.29
CA ILE A 30 -1.55 4.48 6.50
C ILE A 30 -0.46 5.41 7.03
N ALA A 31 0.33 4.96 8.01
CA ALA A 31 1.45 5.75 8.53
C ALA A 31 2.48 6.05 7.42
N MET A 32 2.77 5.08 6.55
CA MET A 32 3.66 5.30 5.39
C MET A 32 3.09 6.29 4.37
N LYS A 33 1.77 6.30 4.14
CA LYS A 33 1.12 7.23 3.21
C LYS A 33 1.20 8.69 3.67
N LYS A 34 1.21 8.95 4.99
CA LYS A 34 1.23 10.33 5.54
C LYS A 34 2.36 11.19 5.00
N VAL A 35 3.60 10.66 4.96
CA VAL A 35 4.78 11.39 4.46
C VAL A 35 4.92 11.37 2.93
N ARG A 36 4.02 10.67 2.23
CA ARG A 36 4.02 10.49 0.77
C ARG A 36 2.84 11.20 0.10
N ARG A 37 2.07 11.95 0.88
CA ARG A 37 0.90 12.67 0.42
C ARG A 37 1.27 14.10 0.07
N VAL A 38 0.86 14.54 -1.10
CA VAL A 38 0.90 15.92 -1.54
C VAL A 38 -0.54 16.39 -1.70
N ILE A 39 -0.90 17.45 -1.00
CA ILE A 39 -2.20 18.10 -1.12
C ILE A 39 -2.13 19.08 -2.31
N LEU A 40 -3.11 18.99 -3.21
CA LEU A 40 -3.25 19.83 -4.40
C LEU A 40 -4.57 20.61 -4.32
N GLY A 41 -4.48 21.84 -3.80
CA GLY A 41 -5.67 22.64 -3.48
C GLY A 41 -6.54 21.96 -2.45
N ASP A 42 -7.84 22.25 -2.47
CA ASP A 42 -8.74 21.84 -1.39
C ASP A 42 -9.39 20.46 -1.61
N ASN A 43 -9.34 19.94 -2.84
CA ASN A 43 -10.16 18.80 -3.26
C ASN A 43 -9.36 17.59 -3.75
N VAL A 44 -8.03 17.71 -3.90
CA VAL A 44 -7.20 16.65 -4.49
C VAL A 44 -6.02 16.36 -3.57
N GLU A 45 -5.79 15.08 -3.31
CA GLU A 45 -4.54 14.59 -2.74
C GLU A 45 -3.90 13.58 -3.69
N ILE A 46 -2.58 13.65 -3.79
CA ILE A 46 -1.77 12.70 -4.54
C ILE A 46 -0.95 11.92 -3.51
N VAL A 47 -1.03 10.60 -3.54
CA VAL A 47 -0.20 9.72 -2.71
C VAL A 47 0.76 8.98 -3.63
N PHE A 48 2.06 9.14 -3.39
CA PHE A 48 3.08 8.39 -4.12
C PHE A 48 3.14 6.95 -3.60
N ASP A 49 2.67 6.01 -4.43
CA ASP A 49 2.62 4.59 -4.08
C ASP A 49 3.99 3.91 -4.06
N ASN A 50 4.07 2.84 -3.28
CA ASN A 50 5.20 1.94 -3.18
C ASN A 50 4.70 0.49 -3.10
N ARG A 51 5.62 -0.47 -2.94
CA ARG A 51 5.24 -1.90 -2.87
C ARG A 51 4.25 -2.21 -1.73
N HIS A 52 4.38 -1.56 -0.59
CA HIS A 52 3.48 -1.80 0.56
C HIS A 52 2.09 -1.23 0.30
N THR A 53 1.99 -0.02 -0.23
CA THR A 53 0.69 0.60 -0.53
C THR A 53 -0.05 -0.14 -1.63
N LEU A 54 0.66 -0.58 -2.68
CA LEU A 54 0.09 -1.41 -3.74
C LEU A 54 -0.31 -2.80 -3.24
N SER A 55 0.53 -3.46 -2.43
CA SER A 55 0.16 -4.77 -1.86
C SER A 55 -1.07 -4.68 -0.95
N LEU A 56 -1.24 -3.59 -0.18
CA LEU A 56 -2.45 -3.37 0.61
C LEU A 56 -3.69 -3.28 -0.30
N GLN A 57 -3.60 -2.56 -1.43
CA GLN A 57 -4.70 -2.45 -2.39
C GLN A 57 -5.05 -3.77 -3.09
N ILE A 58 -4.11 -4.71 -3.17
CA ILE A 58 -4.35 -6.04 -3.75
C ILE A 58 -4.97 -6.98 -2.71
N GLU A 59 -4.64 -6.81 -1.43
CA GLU A 59 -5.13 -7.66 -0.33
C GLU A 59 -6.52 -7.23 0.19
N GLU A 60 -6.85 -5.92 0.10
CA GLU A 60 -8.19 -5.36 0.38
C GLU A 60 -9.13 -5.50 -0.83
#